data_AF-S3ZJL3-F1
#
_entry.id   AF-S3ZJL3-F1
#
_cell.length_a   1.000
_cell.length_b   1.000
_cell.length_c   1.000
_cell.angle_alpha   90.00
_cell.angle_beta   90.00
_cell.angle_gamma   90.00
#
_symmetry.space_group_name_H-M   'P 1'
#
loop_
_entity.id
_entity.type
_entity.pdbx_description
1 polymer ?
#
loop_
_entity_poly.entity_id
_entity_poly.type
_entity_poly.pdbx_seq_one_letter_code
_entity_poly.pdbx_strand_id
1 'polypeptide(L)'
;MAAGMLAFAVPGSAVAADGVLIVNGTAYEEPSGCYDSDRWPLSVSNYTDEVALVFSSPGCSGQVIELVNPGDETVSEFGASVYLH
;
A
#
# COMPACT_ATOMS: atom_id res chain seq x y z
N MET A 1 -36.31 -8.97 -26.30
CA MET A 1 -35.20 -8.06 -25.91
C MET A 1 -34.92 -8.32 -24.43
N ALA A 2 -33.71 -8.41 -23.87
CA ALA A 2 -32.37 -8.05 -24.29
C ALA A 2 -31.35 -8.95 -23.56
N ALA A 3 -30.20 -9.22 -24.17
CA ALA A 3 -29.06 -9.87 -23.51
C ALA A 3 -28.15 -8.78 -22.93
N GLY A 4 -28.05 -8.71 -21.60
CA GLY A 4 -27.12 -7.81 -20.91
C GLY A 4 -25.72 -8.38 -21.00
N MET A 5 -24.82 -7.69 -21.69
CA MET A 5 -23.40 -8.03 -21.73
C MET A 5 -22.77 -7.57 -20.41
N LEU A 6 -22.31 -8.52 -19.59
CA LEU A 6 -21.46 -8.19 -18.43
C LEU A 6 -20.07 -7.86 -18.96
N ALA A 7 -19.71 -6.57 -18.96
CA ALA A 7 -18.35 -6.14 -19.20
C ALA A 7 -17.48 -6.55 -17.99
N PHE A 8 -16.63 -7.56 -18.16
CA PHE A 8 -15.57 -7.86 -17.21
C PHE A 8 -14.59 -6.68 -17.20
N ALA A 9 -14.46 -6.00 -16.07
CA ALA A 9 -13.36 -5.08 -15.84
C ALA A 9 -12.06 -5.88 -15.93
N VAL A 10 -11.22 -5.56 -16.91
CA VAL A 10 -9.85 -6.10 -16.99
C VAL A 10 -9.12 -5.54 -15.77
N PRO A 11 -8.57 -6.36 -14.86
CA PRO A 11 -7.67 -5.84 -13.84
C PRO A 11 -6.52 -5.19 -14.59
N GLY A 12 -6.41 -3.86 -14.47
CA GLY A 12 -5.23 -3.15 -14.95
C GLY A 12 -4.01 -3.82 -14.33
N SER A 13 -3.00 -4.09 -15.14
CA SER A 13 -1.69 -4.47 -14.63
C SER A 13 -1.27 -3.41 -13.63
N ALA A 14 -1.40 -3.69 -12.34
CA ALA A 14 -0.68 -2.93 -11.32
C ALA A 14 0.79 -3.21 -11.62
N VAL A 15 1.51 -2.15 -12.04
CA VAL A 15 2.97 -2.20 -12.04
C VAL A 15 3.34 -2.27 -10.58
N ALA A 16 4.13 -3.26 -10.20
CA ALA A 16 4.69 -3.28 -8.86
C ALA A 16 5.95 -2.44 -8.82
N ALA A 17 6.17 -1.76 -7.70
CA ALA A 17 7.42 -1.05 -7.48
C ALA A 17 8.59 -2.03 -7.44
N ASP A 18 9.73 -1.60 -7.94
CA ASP A 18 10.97 -2.33 -7.82
C ASP A 18 11.51 -2.16 -6.39
N GLY A 19 11.98 -3.26 -5.78
CA GLY A 19 12.57 -3.25 -4.45
C GLY A 19 11.70 -3.91 -3.38
N VAL A 20 11.83 -3.45 -2.14
CA VAL A 20 11.23 -4.12 -0.96
C VAL A 20 10.53 -3.13 -0.05
N LEU A 21 9.26 -3.39 0.26
CA LEU A 21 8.52 -2.70 1.32
C LEU A 21 8.52 -3.57 2.57
N ILE A 22 8.87 -3.01 3.73
CA ILE A 22 8.78 -3.71 5.01
C ILE A 22 7.69 -3.05 5.84
N VAL A 23 6.63 -3.78 6.15
CA VAL A 23 5.53 -3.34 7.03
C VAL A 23 5.54 -4.17 8.29
N ASN A 24 5.75 -3.53 9.45
CA ASN A 24 5.82 -4.17 10.77
C ASN A 24 6.82 -5.33 10.88
N GLY A 25 7.89 -5.29 10.10
CA GLY A 25 8.91 -6.33 10.02
C GLY A 25 8.61 -7.45 9.01
N THR A 26 7.46 -7.40 8.32
CA THR A 26 7.16 -8.29 7.19
C THR A 26 7.66 -7.65 5.90
N ALA A 27 8.56 -8.32 5.20
CA ALA A 27 9.06 -7.86 3.91
C ALA A 27 8.16 -8.33 2.76
N TYR A 28 7.93 -7.41 1.82
CA TYR A 28 7.19 -7.61 0.57
C TYR A 28 8.11 -7.22 -0.58
N GLU A 29 8.53 -8.21 -1.37
CA GLU A 29 9.35 -8.01 -2.58
C GLU A 29 8.45 -7.63 -3.74
N GLU A 30 8.94 -6.70 -4.57
CA GLU A 30 8.20 -6.10 -5.70
C GLU A 30 6.76 -5.75 -5.29
N PRO A 31 6.59 -4.88 -4.26
CA PRO A 31 5.28 -4.63 -3.65
C PRO A 31 4.38 -3.80 -4.57
N SER A 32 3.07 -4.05 -4.48
CA SER A 32 2.04 -3.23 -5.11
C SER A 32 0.72 -3.34 -4.35
N GLY A 33 -0.07 -2.27 -4.40
CA GLY A 33 -1.39 -2.23 -3.81
C GLY A 33 -1.38 -1.91 -2.32
N CYS A 34 -2.36 -2.48 -1.61
CA CYS A 34 -2.68 -2.09 -0.24
C CYS A 34 -2.28 -3.16 0.79
N TYR A 35 -1.64 -2.70 1.86
CA TYR A 35 -1.16 -3.52 2.96
C TYR A 35 -1.77 -3.04 4.27
N ASP A 36 -2.70 -3.83 4.81
CA ASP A 36 -3.28 -3.59 6.12
C ASP A 36 -2.33 -3.97 7.26
N SER A 37 -2.48 -3.27 8.38
CA SER A 37 -1.73 -3.55 9.60
C SER A 37 -2.65 -3.61 10.81
N ASP A 38 -2.67 -4.77 11.46
CA ASP A 38 -3.32 -4.96 12.77
C ASP A 38 -2.37 -4.68 13.95
N ARG A 39 -1.10 -4.31 13.68
CA ARG A 39 -0.09 -4.02 14.71
C ARG A 39 0.04 -2.50 14.93
N TRP A 40 0.15 -2.10 16.19
CA TRP A 40 0.34 -0.72 16.63
C TRP A 40 1.63 -0.58 17.47
N PRO A 41 2.46 0.46 17.25
CA PRO A 41 2.38 1.43 16.14
C PRO A 41 2.73 0.77 14.80
N LEU A 42 2.31 1.40 13.69
CA LEU A 42 2.64 0.95 12.34
C LEU A 42 4.08 1.33 12.01
N SER A 43 4.93 0.36 11.72
CA SER A 43 6.29 0.61 11.21
C SER A 43 6.36 0.33 9.71
N VAL A 44 6.95 1.25 8.95
CA VAL A 44 7.12 1.14 7.50
C VAL A 44 8.55 1.49 7.13
N SER A 45 9.24 0.62 6.41
CA SER A 45 10.51 0.91 5.76
C SER A 45 10.33 0.73 4.25
N ASN A 46 10.59 1.78 3.49
CA ASN A 46 10.36 1.78 2.05
C ASN A 46 11.70 1.70 1.31
N TYR A 47 12.12 0.50 0.92
CA TYR A 47 13.28 0.27 0.07
C TYR A 47 12.86 0.03 -1.39
N THR A 48 11.77 0.65 -1.82
CA THR A 48 11.30 0.62 -3.21
C THR A 48 11.70 1.89 -3.96
N ASP A 49 11.46 1.95 -5.26
CA ASP A 49 11.62 3.18 -6.06
C ASP A 49 10.38 4.10 -6.07
N GLU A 50 9.31 3.73 -5.37
CA GLU A 50 8.06 4.50 -5.28
C GLU A 50 7.78 5.05 -3.89
N VAL A 51 6.87 6.02 -3.76
CA VAL A 51 6.48 6.60 -2.47
C VAL A 51 5.39 5.75 -1.83
N ALA A 52 5.62 5.27 -0.60
CA ALA A 52 4.61 4.56 0.17
C ALA A 52 3.69 5.56 0.89
N LEU A 53 2.38 5.37 0.77
CA LEU A 53 1.36 6.22 1.38
C LEU A 53 0.80 5.54 2.64
N VAL A 54 0.92 6.18 3.80
CA VAL A 54 0.34 5.66 5.04
C VAL A 54 -1.04 6.27 5.26
N PHE A 55 -2.03 5.42 5.45
CA PHE A 55 -3.42 5.79 5.66
C PHE A 55 -3.86 5.64 7.11
N SER A 56 -4.74 6.53 7.57
CA SER A 56 -5.31 6.52 8.91
C SER A 56 -6.33 5.40 9.17
N SER A 57 -6.73 4.66 8.14
CA SER A 57 -7.75 3.61 8.26
C SER A 57 -7.37 2.37 7.44
N PRO A 58 -7.90 1.19 7.79
CA PRO A 58 -7.67 -0.04 7.03
C PRO A 58 -8.15 0.08 5.57
N GLY A 59 -7.65 -0.79 4.70
CA GLY A 59 -7.98 -0.88 3.29
C GLY A 59 -7.52 0.33 2.47
N CYS A 60 -6.43 0.99 2.87
CA CYS A 60 -5.87 2.18 2.22
C CYS A 60 -6.95 3.26 2.00
N SER A 61 -7.72 3.47 3.06
CA SER A 61 -8.85 4.38 3.09
C SER A 61 -8.65 5.47 4.13
N GLY A 62 -9.51 6.48 4.13
CA GLY A 62 -9.36 7.62 5.02
C GLY A 62 -8.28 8.59 4.53
N GLN A 63 -7.60 9.25 5.46
CA GLN A 63 -6.62 10.29 5.13
C GLN A 63 -5.23 9.68 4.97
N VAL A 64 -4.49 10.17 3.98
CA VAL A 64 -3.03 9.98 3.94
C VAL A 64 -2.43 10.84 5.03
N ILE A 65 -1.83 10.20 6.03
CA ILE A 65 -1.27 10.89 7.20
C ILE A 65 0.25 11.00 7.12
N GLU A 66 0.92 10.11 6.37
CA GLU A 66 2.36 10.16 6.13
C GLU A 66 2.69 9.69 4.71
N LEU A 67 3.81 10.20 4.19
CA LEU A 67 4.44 9.82 2.94
C LEU A 67 5.83 9.29 3.28
N VAL A 68 6.17 8.09 2.83
CA VAL A 68 7.49 7.48 3.05
C VAL A 68 8.20 7.39 1.70
N ASN A 69 9.20 8.24 1.48
CA ASN A 69 9.92 8.25 0.20
C ASN A 69 10.79 7.00 0.02
N PRO A 70 11.26 6.72 -1.20
CA PRO A 70 12.30 5.73 -1.46
C PRO A 70 13.51 5.89 -0.52
N GLY A 71 13.85 4.82 0.20
CA GLY A 71 14.94 4.76 1.16
C GLY A 71 14.62 5.27 2.57
N ASP A 72 13.43 5.84 2.80
CA ASP A 72 13.00 6.35 4.10
C ASP A 72 12.27 5.28 4.93
N GLU A 73 12.16 5.54 6.23
CA GLU A 73 11.36 4.76 7.18
C GLU A 73 10.56 5.67 8.11
N THR A 74 9.41 5.19 8.58
CA THR A 74 8.60 5.86 9.60
C THR A 74 7.99 4.89 10.60
N VAL A 75 7.64 5.41 11.78
CA VAL A 75 6.81 4.75 12.78
C VAL A 75 5.61 5.65 13.07
N SER A 76 4.44 5.21 12.63
CA SER A 76 3.18 5.94 12.71
C SER A 76 2.34 5.49 13.90
N GLU A 77 2.01 6.41 14.81
CA GLU A 77 1.06 6.15 15.90
C GLU A 77 -0.39 6.03 15.43
N PHE A 78 -0.72 6.52 14.22
CA PHE A 78 -2.09 6.55 13.72
C PHE A 78 -2.28 5.84 12.37
N GLY A 79 -1.21 5.24 11.84
CA GLY A 79 -1.27 4.49 10.59
C GLY A 79 -1.92 3.13 10.77
N ALA A 80 -2.79 2.77 9.82
CA ALA A 80 -3.53 1.50 9.82
C ALA A 80 -3.33 0.69 8.52
N SER A 81 -2.93 1.34 7.43
CA SER A 81 -2.58 0.65 6.18
C SER A 81 -1.57 1.45 5.36
N VAL A 82 -0.89 0.77 4.44
CA VAL A 82 0.13 1.33 3.54
C VAL A 82 -0.26 1.00 2.11
N TYR A 83 -0.31 2.01 1.24
CA TYR A 83 -0.47 1.82 -0.20
C TYR A 83 0.85 2.06 -0.91
N LEU A 84 1.11 1.24 -1.93
CA LEU A 84 2.20 1.42 -2.86
C LEU A 84 1.67 1.20 -4.27
N HIS A 85 2.15 1.98 -5.25
CA HIS A 85 1.58 1.95 -6.60
C HIS A 85 1.82 0.60 -7.28
#